data_AF-A0A7C1B5Q5-F1
#
_entry.id   AF-A0A7C1B5Q5-F1
#
_cell.length_a   1.000
_cell.length_b   1.000
_cell.length_c   1.000
_cell.angle_alpha   90.00
_cell.angle_beta   90.00
_cell.angle_gamma   90.00
#
_symmetry.space_group_name_H-M   'P 1'
#
loop_
_entity.id
_entity.type
_entity.pdbx_description
1 polymer ?
#
loop_
_entity_poly.entity_id
_entity_poly.type
_entity_poly.pdbx_seq_one_letter_code
_entity_poly.pdbx_strand_id
1 'polypeptide(L)'
;MVHNCWKDIDQARKLLKLPEQVTRIEIQEAYRCRCRNLHPDKNACIDTSEKMAKLNAAYKILMEYVDRYEIKLNPNQDGMTEGEWWMHHFGQDPIWTKNYGDK
;
A
#
# COMPACT_ATOMS: atom_id res chain seq x y z
N MET A 1 -4.57 -18.89 -3.17
CA MET A 1 -4.61 -17.53 -2.61
C MET A 1 -3.97 -17.59 -1.23
N VAL A 2 -2.83 -16.93 -1.04
CA VAL A 2 -2.13 -16.97 0.25
C VAL A 2 -2.79 -15.94 1.16
N HIS A 3 -3.36 -16.41 2.27
CA HIS A 3 -3.71 -15.54 3.39
C HIS A 3 -2.39 -15.16 4.07
N ASN A 4 -1.82 -14.01 3.71
CA ASN A 4 -0.65 -13.49 4.41
C ASN A 4 -1.13 -12.97 5.76
N CYS A 5 -0.91 -13.77 6.81
CA CYS A 5 -1.27 -13.32 8.15
C CYS A 5 -0.36 -12.15 8.54
N TRP A 6 -0.81 -11.28 9.45
CA TRP A 6 -0.03 -10.13 9.91
C TRP A 6 1.43 -10.48 10.29
N LYS A 7 1.64 -11.69 10.84
CA LYS A 7 2.97 -12.19 11.21
C LYS A 7 3.89 -12.35 10.01
N ASP A 8 3.39 -12.80 8.86
CA ASP A 8 4.17 -13.01 7.64
C ASP A 8 4.64 -11.66 7.07
N ILE A 9 3.76 -10.66 7.10
CA ILE A 9 4.06 -9.29 6.66
C ILE A 9 5.13 -8.68 7.58
N ASP A 10 4.98 -8.80 8.90
CA ASP A 10 5.96 -8.25 9.85
C ASP A 10 7.32 -8.95 9.76
N GLN A 11 7.35 -10.27 9.56
CA GLN A 11 8.58 -11.03 9.32
C GLN A 11 9.26 -10.59 8.02
N ALA A 12 8.51 -10.46 6.93
CA ALA A 12 9.02 -10.01 5.64
C ALA A 12 9.59 -8.58 5.73
N ARG A 13 8.86 -7.67 6.39
CA ARG A 13 9.30 -6.29 6.68
C ARG A 13 10.63 -6.26 7.43
N LYS A 14 10.74 -7.02 8.52
CA LYS A 14 11.99 -7.13 9.31
C LYS A 14 13.15 -7.68 8.49
N LEU A 15 12.89 -8.66 7.62
CA LEU A 15 13.91 -9.25 6.74
C LEU A 15 14.46 -8.24 5.72
N LEU A 16 13.58 -7.40 5.16
CA LEU A 16 13.98 -6.29 4.28
C LEU A 16 14.49 -5.05 5.05
N LYS A 17 14.48 -5.09 6.40
CA LYS A 17 14.86 -3.98 7.28
C LYS A 17 14.04 -2.71 7.08
N LEU A 18 12.74 -2.87 6.84
CA LEU A 18 11.81 -1.78 6.62
C LEU A 18 11.19 -1.30 7.95
N PRO A 19 10.89 0.01 8.10
CA PRO A 19 10.03 0.50 9.18
C PRO A 19 8.58 0.04 8.99
N GLU A 20 7.71 0.29 9.98
CA GLU A 20 6.30 -0.13 9.95
C GLU A 20 5.46 0.63 8.91
N GLN A 21 5.90 1.83 8.52
CA GLN A 21 5.26 2.66 7.51
C GLN A 21 6.24 2.86 6.35
N VAL A 22 5.86 2.37 5.17
CA VAL A 22 6.65 2.46 3.94
C VAL A 22 5.73 2.55 2.73
N THR A 23 6.22 3.20 1.69
CA THR A 23 5.61 3.21 0.36
C THR A 23 6.03 1.98 -0.44
N ARG A 24 5.25 1.67 -1.48
CA ARG A 24 5.61 0.62 -2.44
C ARG A 24 6.99 0.81 -3.06
N ILE A 25 7.37 2.07 -3.33
CA ILE A 25 8.65 2.43 -3.93
C ILE A 25 9.79 2.10 -2.96
N GLU A 26 9.67 2.49 -1.69
CA GLU A 26 10.68 2.20 -0.66
C GLU A 26 10.90 0.70 -0.45
N ILE A 27 9.83 -0.12 -0.53
CA ILE A 27 9.95 -1.58 -0.46
C ILE A 27 10.82 -2.12 -1.63
N GLN A 28 10.59 -1.62 -2.85
CA GLN A 28 11.37 -2.02 -4.03
C GLN A 28 12.83 -1.61 -3.92
N GLU A 29 13.10 -0.39 -3.44
CA GLU A 29 14.45 0.12 -3.25
C GLU A 29 15.22 -0.67 -2.20
N ALA A 30 14.59 -0.96 -1.05
CA ALA A 30 15.18 -1.78 0.00
C ALA A 30 15.53 -3.18 -0.50
N TYR A 31 14.62 -3.81 -1.26
CA TYR A 31 14.87 -5.10 -1.89
C TYR A 31 16.07 -5.05 -2.84
N ARG A 32 16.10 -4.09 -3.77
CA ARG A 32 17.22 -3.91 -4.73
C ARG A 32 18.55 -3.69 -4.02
N CYS A 33 18.56 -2.86 -2.98
CA CYS A 33 19.74 -2.61 -2.16
C CYS A 33 20.22 -3.90 -1.48
N ARG A 34 19.30 -4.70 -0.93
CA ARG A 34 19.63 -5.94 -0.24
C ARG A 34 20.14 -7.03 -1.20
N CYS A 35 19.53 -7.17 -2.38
CA CYS A 35 20.02 -8.05 -3.45
C CYS A 35 21.44 -7.69 -3.88
N ARG A 36 21.72 -6.39 -4.06
CA ARG A 36 23.07 -5.91 -4.42
C ARG A 36 24.12 -6.24 -3.36
N ASN A 37 23.73 -6.26 -2.09
CA ASN A 37 24.63 -6.61 -0.97
C ASN A 37 24.87 -8.12 -0.85
N LEU A 38 23.90 -8.94 -1.26
CA LEU A 38 23.99 -10.41 -1.23
C LEU A 38 24.53 -11.01 -2.52
N HIS A 39 24.79 -10.20 -3.55
CA HIS A 39 25.22 -10.66 -4.87
C HIS A 39 26.49 -11.54 -4.77
N PRO A 40 26.54 -12.70 -5.45
CA PRO A 40 27.68 -13.61 -5.40
C PRO A 40 28.97 -12.96 -5.90
N ASP A 41 28.93 -12.07 -6.89
CA ASP A 41 30.14 -11.33 -7.33
C ASP A 41 30.81 -10.53 -6.21
N LYS A 42 30.05 -10.08 -5.20
CA LYS A 42 30.59 -9.37 -4.03
C LYS A 42 30.93 -10.31 -2.87
N ASN A 43 30.40 -11.53 -2.88
CA ASN A 43 30.52 -12.52 -1.80
C ASN A 43 30.95 -13.88 -2.37
N ALA A 44 31.92 -13.90 -3.29
CA ALA A 44 32.25 -15.10 -4.06
C ALA A 44 32.69 -16.30 -3.18
N CYS A 45 33.10 -16.04 -1.94
CA CYS A 45 33.51 -17.05 -0.96
C CYS A 45 32.40 -17.45 0.05
N ILE A 46 31.20 -16.90 -0.04
CA ILE A 46 30.09 -17.15 0.90
C ILE A 46 28.86 -17.58 0.11
N ASP A 47 28.28 -18.74 0.45
CA ASP A 47 26.99 -19.13 -0.11
C ASP A 47 25.89 -18.20 0.44
N THR A 48 25.39 -17.32 -0.44
CA THR A 48 24.29 -16.41 -0.14
C THR A 48 22.96 -16.90 -0.71
N SER A 49 22.90 -18.09 -1.32
CA SER A 49 21.73 -18.60 -2.05
C SER A 49 20.50 -18.72 -1.16
N GLU A 50 20.65 -19.27 0.05
CA GLU A 50 19.55 -19.41 1.01
C GLU A 50 19.03 -18.04 1.47
N LYS A 51 19.94 -17.08 1.70
CA LYS A 51 19.58 -15.71 2.11
C LYS A 51 18.83 -14.99 1.00
N MET A 52 19.26 -15.19 -0.25
CA MET A 52 18.60 -14.63 -1.43
C MET A 52 17.21 -15.22 -1.62
N ALA A 53 17.04 -16.54 -1.46
CA ALA A 53 15.74 -17.19 -1.53
C ALA A 53 14.76 -16.65 -0.47
N LYS A 54 15.22 -16.49 0.78
CA LYS A 54 14.42 -15.88 1.85
C LYS A 54 14.05 -14.42 1.56
N LEU A 55 14.98 -13.65 0.98
CA LEU A 55 14.74 -12.27 0.57
C LEU A 55 13.68 -12.16 -0.53
N ASN A 56 13.75 -13.04 -1.54
CA ASN A 56 12.80 -13.08 -2.64
C ASN A 56 11.38 -13.45 -2.15
N ALA A 57 11.29 -14.43 -1.24
CA ALA A 57 10.02 -14.82 -0.62
C ALA A 57 9.39 -13.67 0.19
N ALA A 58 10.18 -12.98 1.00
CA ALA A 58 9.73 -11.82 1.77
C ALA A 58 9.25 -10.68 0.86
N TYR A 59 10.00 -10.37 -0.20
CA TYR A 59 9.60 -9.36 -1.18
C TYR A 59 8.26 -9.70 -1.84
N LYS A 60 8.06 -10.98 -2.22
CA LYS A 60 6.80 -11.45 -2.82
C LYS A 60 5.61 -11.26 -1.88
N ILE A 61 5.75 -11.61 -0.59
CA ILE A 61 4.69 -11.41 0.42
C ILE A 61 4.29 -9.93 0.51
N LEU A 62 5.27 -9.03 0.57
CA LEU A 62 5.01 -7.60 0.67
C LEU A 62 4.36 -7.02 -0.60
N MET A 63 4.82 -7.42 -1.79
CA MET A 63 4.20 -6.97 -3.04
C MET A 63 2.79 -7.50 -3.20
N GLU A 64 2.53 -8.78 -2.88
CA GLU A 64 1.17 -9.32 -2.92
C GLU A 64 0.21 -8.62 -1.94
N TYR A 65 0.72 -8.16 -0.80
CA TYR A 65 -0.07 -7.37 0.15
C TYR A 65 -0.37 -5.96 -0.39
N VAL A 66 0.66 -5.23 -0.86
CA VAL A 66 0.53 -3.84 -1.30
C VAL A 66 -0.20 -3.72 -2.64
N ASP A 67 0.01 -4.66 -3.57
CA ASP A 67 -0.62 -4.65 -4.90
C ASP A 67 -2.14 -4.95 -4.83
N ARG A 68 -2.64 -5.48 -3.71
CA ARG A 68 -4.09 -5.66 -3.47
C ARG A 68 -4.78 -4.42 -2.90
N TYR A 69 -4.01 -3.37 -2.57
CA TYR A 69 -4.58 -2.15 -2.03
C TYR A 69 -5.19 -1.31 -3.15
N GLU A 70 -6.52 -1.16 -3.13
CA GLU A 70 -7.22 -0.35 -4.13
C GLU A 70 -6.96 1.13 -3.90
N ILE A 71 -6.37 1.79 -4.90
CA ILE A 71 -6.20 3.25 -4.92
C ILE A 71 -7.33 3.84 -5.75
N LYS A 72 -8.24 4.56 -5.09
CA LYS A 72 -9.30 5.32 -5.76
C LYS A 72 -8.66 6.54 -6.43
N LEU A 73 -8.78 6.63 -7.75
CA LEU A 73 -8.25 7.74 -8.56
C LEU A 73 -9.33 8.74 -8.97
N ASN A 74 -10.55 8.61 -8.46
CA ASN A 74 -11.59 9.61 -8.63
C ASN A 74 -11.55 10.61 -7.45
N PRO A 75 -11.73 11.92 -7.70
CA PRO A 75 -11.78 12.90 -6.62
C PRO A 75 -12.97 12.62 -5.69
N ASN A 76 -14.09 12.15 -6.26
CA ASN A 76 -15.34 11.90 -5.57
C ASN A 76 -15.90 10.55 -6.04
N GLN A 77 -16.54 9.77 -5.17
CA GLN A 77 -17.09 8.43 -5.51
C GLN A 77 -17.98 8.46 -6.77
N ASP A 78 -18.63 9.60 -7.02
CA ASP A 78 -19.65 9.78 -8.05
C ASP A 78 -19.21 10.69 -9.21
N GLY A 79 -17.98 11.22 -9.20
CA GLY A 79 -17.51 12.18 -10.23
C GLY A 79 -18.17 13.58 -10.17
N MET A 80 -18.88 13.87 -9.08
CA MET A 80 -19.53 15.15 -8.80
C MET A 80 -18.52 16.31 -8.74
N THR A 81 -18.94 17.50 -9.18
CA THR A 81 -18.28 18.77 -8.86
C THR A 81 -18.37 19.07 -7.35
N GLU A 82 -17.56 20.01 -6.85
CA GLU A 82 -17.62 20.43 -5.43
C GLU A 82 -19.03 20.88 -5.00
N GLY A 83 -19.75 21.61 -5.86
CA GLY A 83 -21.10 22.07 -5.59
C GLY A 83 -22.13 20.93 -5.54
N GLU A 84 -22.02 19.96 -6.45
CA GLU A 84 -22.87 18.78 -6.46
C GLU A 84 -22.63 17.89 -5.23
N TRP A 85 -21.36 17.72 -4.83
CA TRP A 85 -21.01 16.98 -3.62
C TRP A 85 -21.61 17.65 -2.37
N TRP A 86 -21.47 18.97 -2.26
CA TRP A 86 -22.04 19.72 -1.14
C TRP A 86 -23.57 19.62 -1.11
N MET A 87 -24.24 19.76 -2.25
CA MET A 87 -25.70 19.60 -2.32
C MET A 87 -26.17 18.17 -2.06
N HIS A 88 -25.42 17.15 -2.49
CA HIS A 88 -25.76 15.74 -2.23
C HIS A 88 -25.64 15.41 -0.73
N HIS A 89 -24.61 15.92 -0.05
CA HIS A 89 -24.37 15.64 1.37
C HIS A 89 -25.12 16.56 2.34
N PHE A 90 -25.37 17.83 1.95
CA PHE A 90 -25.91 18.86 2.85
C PHE A 90 -27.14 19.58 2.30
N GLY A 91 -27.51 19.38 1.03
CA GLY A 91 -28.62 20.10 0.39
C GLY A 91 -30.02 19.67 0.83
N GLN A 92 -30.16 18.50 1.46
CA GLN A 92 -31.41 18.06 2.10
C GLN A 92 -31.45 18.37 3.60
N ASP A 93 -30.48 19.12 4.13
CA ASP A 93 -30.48 19.51 5.54
C ASP A 93 -31.64 20.50 5.82
N PRO A 94 -32.57 20.18 6.75
CA PRO A 94 -33.68 21.05 7.13
C PRO A 94 -33.27 22.45 7.59
N ILE A 95 -32.02 22.61 8.06
CA ILE A 95 -31.48 23.90 8.51
C ILE A 95 -31.27 24.85 7.32
N TRP A 96 -30.94 24.30 6.15
CA TRP A 96 -30.59 25.08 4.95
C TRP A 96 -31.65 24.98 3.83
N THR A 97 -32.53 23.97 3.88
CA THR A 97 -33.78 23.94 3.10
C THR A 97 -34.81 24.84 3.77
N LYS A 98 -34.69 26.16 3.55
CA LYS A 98 -35.79 27.08 3.87
C LYS A 98 -37.07 26.56 3.25
N ASN A 99 -38.10 26.36 4.07
CA ASN A 99 -39.50 26.16 3.66
C ASN A 99 -39.90 27.21 2.63
N TYR A 100 -39.78 26.90 1.33
CA TYR A 100 -40.41 27.65 0.24
C TYR A 100 -41.84 27.16 0.06
N GLY A 101 -42.61 27.13 1.15
CA GLY A 101 -43.87 26.43 1.16
C GLY A 101 -44.77 26.77 2.33
N ASP A 102 -44.83 28.02 2.75
CA ASP A 102 -45.98 28.54 3.48
C ASP A 102 -46.42 29.85 2.80
N LYS A 103 -47.44 29.72 1.94
CA LYS A 103 -48.22 30.83 1.40
C LYS A 103 -49.29 31.25 2.40
#